data_AF-A0A351HTY1-F1
#
_entry.id   AF-A0A351HTY1-F1
#
_cell.length_a   1.000
_cell.length_b   1.000
_cell.length_c   1.000
_cell.angle_alpha   90.00
_cell.angle_beta   90.00
_cell.angle_gamma   90.00
#
_symmetry.space_group_name_H-M   'P 1'
#
loop_
_entity.id
_entity.type
_entity.pdbx_description
1 polymer ?
#
loop_
_entity_poly.entity_id
_entity_poly.type
_entity_poly.pdbx_seq_one_letter_code
_entity_poly.pdbx_strand_id
1 'polypeptide(L)' 'MVETASLRDFPQNFRTFEILKNSDGTLSIVTRNINPTIREGSFASIARSYAVAAQQLFNGRTELLPSGSYNGELLVKTKA' A
#
# COMPACT_ATOMS: atom_id res chain seq x y z
N MET A 1 -10.66 9.91 2.01
CA MET A 1 -9.84 9.17 3.00
C MET A 1 -9.10 8.10 2.23
N VAL A 2 -7.78 7.96 2.39
CA VAL A 2 -7.04 6.84 1.81
C VAL A 2 -6.69 5.90 2.95
N GLU A 3 -7.09 4.63 2.83
CA GLU A 3 -6.77 3.59 3.79
C GLU A 3 -5.61 2.73 3.25
N THR A 4 -4.68 2.39 4.14
CA THR A 4 -3.56 1.49 3.83
C THR A 4 -3.89 0.09 4.27
N ALA A 5 -3.65 -0.90 3.40
CA ALA A 5 -3.76 -2.29 3.78
C ALA A 5 -2.80 -2.62 4.93
N SER A 6 -3.28 -3.40 5.90
CA SER A 6 -2.48 -3.90 7.03
C SER A 6 -1.26 -4.67 6.51
N LEU A 7 -0.04 -4.29 6.90
CA LEU A 7 1.18 -5.02 6.53
C LEU A 7 1.24 -6.44 7.12
N ARG A 8 0.48 -6.71 8.19
CA ARG A 8 0.32 -8.08 8.74
C ARG A 8 -0.42 -8.98 7.75
N ASP A 9 -1.46 -8.43 7.12
CA ASP A 9 -2.35 -9.18 6.22
C ASP A 9 -1.89 -9.10 4.75
N PHE A 10 -1.17 -8.04 4.36
CA PHE A 10 -0.65 -7.80 3.01
C PHE A 10 0.84 -7.43 3.03
N PRO A 11 1.74 -8.34 3.46
CA PRO A 11 3.16 -8.04 3.72
C PRO A 11 4.00 -7.73 2.49
N GLN A 12 3.43 -7.86 1.29
CA GLN A 12 4.15 -7.63 0.03
C GLN A 12 3.82 -6.29 -0.62
N ASN A 13 2.72 -5.64 -0.24
CA ASN A 13 2.26 -4.41 -0.86
C ASN A 13 2.56 -3.21 0.03
N PHE A 14 3.71 -2.57 -0.18
CA PHE A 14 3.96 -1.25 0.41
C PHE A 14 3.22 -0.20 -0.41
N ARG A 15 2.66 0.81 0.25
CA ARG A 15 1.94 1.89 -0.42
C ARG A 15 2.72 3.18 -0.40
N THR A 16 2.96 3.75 -1.57
CA THR A 16 3.51 5.09 -1.72
C THR A 16 2.41 6.09 -2.00
N PHE A 17 2.60 7.31 -1.51
CA PHE A 17 1.73 8.47 -1.75
C PHE A 17 2.55 9.54 -2.44
N GLU A 18 2.06 10.03 -3.57
CA GLU A 18 2.63 11.19 -4.26
C GLU A 18 1.60 12.29 -4.32
N ILE A 19 2.03 13.51 -4.00
CA ILE A 19 1.19 14.71 -4.06
C ILE A 19 1.77 15.60 -5.16
N LEU A 20 0.98 15.83 -6.21
CA LEU A 20 1.40 16.53 -7.42
C LEU A 20 0.55 17.80 -7.57
N LYS A 21 1.19 18.94 -7.84
CA LYS A 21 0.50 20.17 -8.27
C LYS A 21 0.55 20.24 -9.79
N ASN A 22 -0.62 20.14 -10.41
CA ASN A 22 -0.75 20.16 -11.85
C ASN A 22 -0.81 21.61 -12.36
N SER A 23 -0.43 21.81 -13.63
CA SER A 23 -0.40 23.13 -14.28
C SER A 23 -1.80 23.74 -14.49
N ASP A 24 -2.84 22.92 -14.46
CA ASP A 24 -4.24 23.32 -14.63
C ASP A 24 -4.92 23.77 -13.31
N GLY A 25 -4.14 23.96 -12.24
CA GLY A 25 -4.66 24.38 -10.93
C GLY A 25 -5.30 23.23 -10.13
N THR A 26 -5.02 21.97 -10.47
CA THR A 26 -5.44 20.82 -9.68
C THR A 26 -4.32 20.24 -8.83
N LEU A 27 -4.69 19.52 -7.77
CA LEU A 27 -3.81 18.67 -6.98
C LEU A 27 -4.21 17.21 -7.19
N SER A 28 -3.24 16.36 -7.50
CA SER A 28 -3.42 14.91 -7.54
C SER A 28 -2.76 14.26 -6.32
N ILE A 29 -3.48 13.33 -5.69
CA ILE A 29 -2.90 12.38 -4.72
C ILE A 29 -2.91 11.01 -5.37
N VAL A 30 -1.72 10.53 -5.74
CA VAL A 30 -1.53 9.26 -6.42
C VAL A 30 -1.05 8.22 -5.42
N THR A 31 -1.69 7.05 -5.43
CA THR A 31 -1.37 5.93 -4.56
C THR A 31 -0.92 4.75 -5.42
N ARG A 32 0.26 4.20 -5.10
CA ARG A 32 0.79 3.02 -5.79
C ARG A 32 1.18 1.93 -4.79
N ASN A 33 0.73 0.72 -5.07
CA ASN A 33 1.24 -0.48 -4.46
C ASN A 33 2.54 -0.85 -5.15
N ILE A 34 3.61 -0.86 -4.37
CA ILE A 34 4.92 -1.29 -4.80
C ILE A 34 5.25 -2.60 -4.11
N ASN A 35 5.79 -3.54 -4.89
CA ASN A 35 6.51 -4.69 -4.36
C ASN A 35 7.96 -4.22 -4.19
N PRO A 36 8.43 -3.87 -2.97
CA PRO A 36 9.80 -3.42 -2.83
C PRO A 36 10.76 -4.56 -3.19
N THR A 37 11.87 -4.20 -3.82
CA THR A 37 13.04 -5.08 -3.89
C THR A 37 13.64 -5.13 -2.48
N ILE A 38 13.27 -6.15 -1.72
CA ILE A 38 13.70 -6.31 -0.34
C ILE A 38 15.08 -6.95 -0.33
N ARG A 39 16.07 -6.25 0.22
CA ARG A 39 17.39 -6.83 0.49
C ARG A 39 17.26 -7.91 1.55
N GLU A 40 17.80 -9.09 1.29
CA GLU A 40 17.83 -10.21 2.24
C GLU A 40 18.49 -9.80 3.56
N GLY A 41 17.92 -10.24 4.68
CA GLY A 41 18.40 -9.92 6.03
C GLY A 41 18.07 -8.49 6.52
N SER A 42 17.49 -7.62 5.69
CA SER A 42 17.01 -6.31 6.14
C SER A 42 15.79 -6.43 7.07
N PHE A 43 15.48 -5.36 7.82
CA PHE A 43 14.26 -5.32 8.65
C PHE A 43 12.98 -5.56 7.84
N ALA A 44 12.93 -5.09 6.59
CA ALA A 44 11.81 -5.36 5.69
C ALA A 44 11.71 -6.86 5.32
N SER A 45 12.85 -7.54 5.15
CA SER A 45 12.90 -8.99 4.91
C SER A 45 12.38 -9.79 6.10
N ILE A 46 12.76 -9.39 7.32
CA ILE A 46 12.35 -10.04 8.57
C ILE A 46 10.86 -9.80 8.83
N ALA A 47 10.38 -8.56 8.68
CA ALA A 47 8.96 -8.25 8.84
C ALA A 47 8.09 -9.06 7.85
N ARG A 48 8.55 -9.18 6.59
CA ARG A 48 7.87 -10.01 5.59
C ARG A 48 7.82 -11.48 5.99
N SER A 49 8.92 -12.06 6.49
CA SER A 49 8.94 -13.48 6.87
C SER A 49 7.99 -13.77 8.05
N TYR A 50 7.91 -12.88 9.04
CA TYR A 50 6.97 -13.02 10.16
C TYR A 50 5.51 -12.92 9.72
N ALA A 51 5.19 -12.01 8.82
CA ALA A 51 3.82 -11.88 8.32
C ALA A 51 3.40 -13.10 7.48
N VAL A 52 4.30 -13.65 6.64
CA VAL A 52 4.05 -14.91 5.92
C VAL A 52 3.87 -16.08 6.89
N ALA A 53 4.74 -16.20 7.89
CA ALA A 53 4.63 -17.23 8.91
C ALA A 53 3.32 -17.13 9.71
N ALA A 54 2.89 -15.92 10.08
CA ALA A 54 1.61 -15.69 10.74
C ALA A 54 0.43 -16.13 9.87
N GLN A 55 0.43 -15.81 8.57
CA GLN A 55 -0.63 -16.28 7.65
C GLN A 55 -0.67 -17.81 7.55
N GLN A 56 0.48 -18.48 7.52
CA GLN A 56 0.54 -19.94 7.50
C GLN A 56 0.08 -20.56 8.81
N LEU A 57 0.53 -20.03 9.95
CA LEU A 57 0.21 -20.55 11.29
C LEU A 57 -1.27 -20.37 11.66
N PHE A 58 -1.87 -19.24 11.26
CA PHE A 58 -3.24 -18.90 11.61
C PHE A 58 -4.25 -19.22 10.49
N ASN A 59 -3.86 -20.00 9.47
CA ASN A 59 -4.71 -20.33 8.31
C ASN A 59 -5.36 -19.08 7.68
N GLY A 60 -4.52 -18.07 7.41
CA GLY A 60 -4.84 -16.75 6.90
C GLY A 60 -6.04 -16.72 5.96
N ARG A 61 -7.21 -16.40 6.51
CA ARG A 61 -8.38 -15.97 5.76
C ARG A 61 -8.60 -14.50 6.05
N THR A 62 -7.68 -13.65 5.63
CA THR A 62 -8.09 -12.28 5.30
C THR A 62 -8.82 -12.42 3.98
N GLU A 63 -10.14 -12.57 4.04
CA GLU A 63 -10.96 -12.64 2.83
C GLU A 63 -10.52 -11.49 1.91
N LEU A 64 -10.21 -11.82 0.65
CA LEU A 64 -9.95 -10.84 -0.40
C LEU A 64 -11.29 -10.17 -0.75
N LEU A 65 -11.85 -9.45 0.22
CA LEU A 65 -13.04 -8.64 0.04
C LEU A 65 -12.76 -7.60 -1.05
N PRO A 66 -13.81 -7.04 -1.69
CA PRO A 66 -13.67 -5.98 -2.69
C PRO A 66 -12.94 -4.72 -2.17
N SER A 67 -12.67 -4.63 -0.87
CA SER A 67 -11.84 -3.62 -0.19
C SER A 67 -10.32 -3.87 -0.30
N GLY A 68 -9.88 -4.76 -1.20
CA GLY A 68 -8.46 -5.04 -1.45
C GLY A 68 -7.63 -3.79 -1.78
N SER A 69 -6.31 -3.91 -1.62
CA SER A 69 -5.36 -2.83 -1.91
C SER A 69 -5.23 -2.62 -3.44
N TYR A 70 -5.68 -1.48 -3.99
CA TYR A 70 -5.56 -1.12 -5.41
C TYR A 70 -4.86 0.23 -5.64
N ASN A 71 -4.28 0.44 -6.84
CA ASN A 71 -3.72 1.75 -7.22
C ASN A 71 -4.85 2.73 -7.54
N GLY A 72 -4.75 3.97 -7.07
CA GLY A 72 -5.77 4.98 -7.31
C GLY A 72 -5.22 6.40 -7.31
N GLU A 73 -5.94 7.29 -7.99
CA GLU A 73 -5.69 8.72 -8.02
C GLU A 73 -6.91 9.47 -7.50
N LEU A 74 -6.68 10.43 -6.60
CA LEU A 74 -7.67 11.41 -6.21
C LEU A 74 -7.28 12.78 -6.78
N LEU A 75 -8.18 13.36 -7.58
CA LEU A 75 -8.01 14.67 -8.19
C LEU A 75 -8.87 15.72 -7.46
N VAL A 76 -8.28 16.84 -7.06
CA VAL A 76 -8.99 17.93 -6.39
C VAL A 76 -8.65 19.27 -7.05
N LYS A 77 -9.67 20.09 -7.36
CA LYS A 77 -9.45 21.47 -7.82
C LYS A 77 -9.01 22.35 -6.65
N THR A 78 -7.94 23.10 -6.83
CA THR A 78 -7.54 24.13 -5.86
C THR A 78 -8.40 25.38 -6.09
N LYS A 79 -8.82 26.03 -5.00
CA LYS A 79 -9.41 27.37 -5.08
C LYS A 79 -8.26 28.37 -5.19
N ALA A 80 -8.43 29.35 -6.07
CA ALA A 80 -7.52 30.49 -6.21
C ALA A 80 -7.45 31.30 -4.91
#